data_AF-A0A957VAD4-F1
#
_entry.id   AF-A0A957VAD4-F1
#
_cell.length_a   1.000
_cell.length_b   1.000
_cell.length_c   1.000
_cell.angle_alpha   90.00
_cell.angle_beta   90.00
_cell.angle_gamma   90.00
#
_symmetry.space_group_name_H-M   'P 1'
#
loop_
_entity.id
_entity.type
_entity.pdbx_description
1 polymer ?
#
loop_
_entity_poly.entity_id
_entity_poly.type
_entity_poly.pdbx_seq_one_letter_code
_entity_poly.pdbx_strand_id
1 'polypeptide(L)'
;FTNAGVINRLAPTQTISTQNTPYIFSDGVGAATAVITQTGGAAMNDTTVWVSAHLASTQITCGAAQLPYGAIRRIFAITPANATGVTADLTLTYYDGALNSERGALDPANLVLYRCNNGVWQSPDAAYTTGAAGSYRSVTLPGYTFDGFGLFALGAPPSRNADLIDLVLNGATVTPVLTPAFAPAVFEYTTTVAADVFTVTATPTLSDTTASVWVNGVPVTSGSPSGPIDLAIGATIITTTVTAEDGLTTRTYTVTVTRPPNCMATPDDGATAFASYDASAVQQAADVAPAGATVKVAGDCRGVQTRGGETQTLTISQTLTVEGGYSFTDWTVSYPITQPTTLDAQSGGRVIYATAPVTVANLTMQN
;
A
#
# COMPACT_ATOMS: atom_id res chain seq x y z
N PHE A 1 -4.84 29.82 21.24
CA PHE A 1 -4.68 28.39 21.54
C PHE A 1 -3.19 28.08 21.61
N THR A 2 -2.62 28.12 22.81
CA THR A 2 -1.23 27.73 23.09
C THR A 2 -1.15 26.21 23.10
N ASN A 3 -0.39 25.61 22.19
CA ASN A 3 -0.05 24.19 22.27
C ASN A 3 0.68 23.96 23.60
N ALA A 4 -0.04 23.43 24.58
CA ALA A 4 0.47 23.16 25.92
C ALA A 4 1.53 22.06 25.82
N GLY A 5 2.80 22.46 25.77
CA GLY A 5 3.93 21.52 25.82
C GLY A 5 5.14 21.93 25.00
N VAL A 6 4.99 22.71 23.90
CA VAL A 6 6.15 23.12 23.08
C VAL A 6 6.98 24.17 23.82
N ILE A 7 8.26 23.88 24.04
CA ILE A 7 9.19 24.79 24.70
C ILE A 7 10.08 25.41 23.63
N ASN A 8 10.03 26.74 23.53
CA ASN A 8 10.91 27.53 22.66
C ASN A 8 11.94 28.27 23.51
N ARG A 9 13.22 28.15 23.18
CA ARG A 9 14.31 28.87 23.83
C ARG A 9 15.15 29.58 22.77
N LEU A 10 15.43 30.86 23.00
CA LEU A 10 16.28 31.67 22.14
C LEU A 10 17.52 32.07 22.93
N ALA A 11 18.69 31.68 22.44
CA ALA A 11 19.95 32.15 22.97
C ALA A 11 20.20 33.61 22.54
N PRO A 12 20.88 34.43 23.37
CA PRO A 12 21.27 35.78 22.99
C PRO A 12 22.09 35.81 21.69
N THR A 13 21.96 36.91 20.94
CA THR A 13 22.77 37.17 19.74
C THR A 13 24.23 37.36 20.10
N GLN A 14 25.13 36.73 19.34
CA GLN A 14 26.56 36.71 19.65
C GLN A 14 27.41 36.81 18.40
N THR A 15 28.47 37.63 18.46
CA THR A 15 29.48 37.74 17.40
C THR A 15 30.55 36.68 17.59
N ILE A 16 30.71 35.79 16.62
CA ILE A 16 31.74 34.74 16.62
C ILE A 16 32.84 35.17 15.64
N SER A 17 33.93 35.68 16.20
CA SER A 17 35.13 36.05 15.43
C SER A 17 35.94 34.82 15.02
N THR A 18 36.81 34.95 14.01
CA THR A 18 37.67 33.89 13.42
C THR A 18 38.78 33.40 14.35
N GLN A 19 38.43 32.91 15.53
CA GLN A 19 39.34 32.26 16.46
C GLN A 19 38.78 30.87 16.74
N ASN A 20 39.62 29.83 16.73
CA ASN A 20 39.26 28.44 17.02
C ASN A 20 38.79 28.23 18.49
N THR A 21 38.21 29.25 19.11
CA THR A 21 37.67 29.26 20.46
C THR A 21 36.18 28.91 20.38
N PRO A 22 35.73 27.84 21.07
CA PRO A 22 34.32 27.47 21.08
C PRO A 22 33.44 28.56 21.67
N TYR A 23 32.35 28.89 20.98
CA TYR A 23 31.31 29.79 21.47
C TYR A 23 30.14 28.98 22.03
N ILE A 24 29.71 29.26 23.27
CA ILE A 24 28.64 28.52 23.95
C ILE A 24 27.35 29.34 23.96
N PHE A 25 26.33 28.85 23.26
CA PHE A 25 24.97 29.37 23.34
C PHE A 25 24.24 28.70 24.50
N SER A 26 23.91 29.46 25.54
CA SER A 26 23.08 28.96 26.64
C SER A 26 21.59 29.21 26.37
N ASP A 27 20.76 28.35 26.93
CA ASP A 27 19.30 28.39 26.82
C ASP A 27 18.63 29.47 27.69
N GLY A 28 19.42 30.34 28.33
CA GLY A 28 18.95 31.37 29.26
C GLY A 28 18.74 30.90 30.71
N VAL A 29 18.85 29.59 31.00
CA VAL A 29 18.77 29.03 32.37
C VAL A 29 20.05 28.28 32.77
N GLY A 30 21.14 28.49 32.04
CA GLY A 30 22.49 28.03 32.38
C GLY A 30 22.93 26.73 31.72
N ALA A 31 22.11 26.13 30.84
CA ALA A 31 22.50 24.94 30.09
C ALA A 31 22.94 25.30 28.67
N ALA A 32 24.02 24.67 28.19
CA ALA A 32 24.46 24.83 26.81
C ALA A 32 23.45 24.19 25.85
N THR A 33 23.01 24.94 24.86
CA THR A 33 22.09 24.52 23.79
C THR A 33 22.85 24.15 22.52
N ALA A 34 23.85 24.97 22.19
CA ALA A 34 24.77 24.71 21.09
C ALA A 34 26.16 25.23 21.46
N VAL A 35 27.19 24.53 21.01
CA VAL A 35 28.56 25.02 20.99
C VAL A 35 28.98 25.12 19.53
N ILE A 36 29.53 26.26 19.13
CA ILE A 36 29.98 26.47 17.76
C ILE A 36 31.45 26.88 17.78
N THR A 37 32.28 26.13 17.05
CA THR A 37 33.69 26.46 16.87
C THR A 37 33.93 26.76 15.40
N GLN A 38 34.23 28.01 15.06
CA GLN A 38 34.56 28.34 13.68
C GLN A 38 35.90 27.69 13.30
N THR A 39 35.91 26.95 12.20
CA THR A 39 37.10 26.23 11.70
C THR A 39 37.63 26.81 10.40
N GLY A 40 36.85 27.65 9.70
CA GLY A 40 37.29 28.37 8.51
C GLY A 40 36.26 29.38 8.00
N GLY A 41 36.62 30.10 6.93
CA GLY A 41 35.72 31.04 6.26
C GLY A 41 35.65 32.44 6.86
N ALA A 42 34.63 33.20 6.47
CA ALA A 42 34.36 34.56 6.96
C ALA A 42 33.83 34.58 8.41
N ALA A 43 34.01 35.68 9.15
CA ALA A 43 33.50 35.80 10.52
C ALA A 43 31.97 35.66 10.58
N MET A 44 31.48 34.92 11.59
CA MET A 44 30.06 34.69 11.81
C MET A 44 29.52 35.75 12.78
N ASN A 45 29.12 36.90 12.26
CA ASN A 45 28.62 38.01 13.08
C ASN A 45 27.13 37.83 13.42
N ASP A 46 26.72 38.35 14.58
CA ASP A 46 25.33 38.44 15.02
C ASP A 46 24.52 37.13 14.89
N THR A 47 25.12 36.02 15.36
CA THR A 47 24.50 34.69 15.28
C THR A 47 23.52 34.47 16.42
N THR A 48 22.33 33.97 16.09
CA THR A 48 21.33 33.50 17.07
C THR A 48 21.10 31.99 16.96
N VAL A 49 20.93 31.33 18.10
CA VAL A 49 20.50 29.93 18.17
C VAL A 49 19.12 29.87 18.81
N TRP A 50 18.17 29.30 18.10
CA TRP A 50 16.84 29.00 18.60
C TRP A 50 16.63 27.49 18.67
N VAL A 51 15.99 27.04 19.75
CA VAL A 51 15.65 25.64 19.94
C VAL A 51 14.19 25.47 20.30
N SER A 52 13.59 24.44 19.71
CA SER A 52 12.24 24.02 20.00
C SER A 52 12.21 22.54 20.41
N ALA A 53 11.42 22.21 21.42
CA ALA A 53 11.25 20.87 21.95
C ALA A 53 9.77 20.51 22.17
N HIS A 54 9.50 19.21 22.34
CA HIS A 54 8.17 18.67 22.63
C HIS A 54 7.15 18.89 21.49
N LEU A 55 7.63 18.66 20.28
CA LEU A 55 6.91 18.87 19.03
C LEU A 55 5.96 17.70 18.81
N ALA A 56 4.75 17.78 19.37
CA ALA A 56 3.68 16.87 19.03
C ALA A 56 3.06 17.36 17.70
N SER A 57 3.18 16.56 16.64
CA SER A 57 2.45 16.73 15.35
C SER A 57 2.81 17.92 14.44
N THR A 58 3.81 18.75 14.76
CA THR A 58 4.21 19.83 13.85
C THR A 58 4.98 19.29 12.66
N GLN A 59 4.39 19.40 11.46
CA GLN A 59 5.12 19.28 10.22
C GLN A 59 6.16 20.42 10.15
N ILE A 60 7.42 20.08 9.96
CA ILE A 60 8.50 21.06 9.87
C ILE A 60 8.98 21.10 8.43
N THR A 61 9.00 22.31 7.88
CA THR A 61 9.31 22.57 6.49
C THR A 61 10.79 22.86 6.31
N CYS A 62 11.39 22.31 5.27
CA CYS A 62 12.63 22.79 4.68
C CYS A 62 12.28 23.21 3.25
N GLY A 63 12.09 24.50 2.98
CA GLY A 63 11.50 24.94 1.71
C GLY A 63 10.11 24.34 1.49
N ALA A 64 9.90 23.70 0.33
CA ALA A 64 8.66 22.97 0.02
C ALA A 64 8.61 21.55 0.62
N ALA A 65 9.76 21.00 1.04
CA ALA A 65 9.83 19.66 1.62
C ALA A 65 9.34 19.66 3.06
N GLN A 66 8.40 18.78 3.38
CA GLN A 66 8.00 18.48 4.76
C GLN A 66 8.87 17.33 5.27
N LEU A 67 9.36 17.37 6.51
CA LEU A 67 9.75 16.12 7.18
C LEU A 67 8.46 15.39 7.54
N PRO A 68 8.17 14.22 6.96
CA PRO A 68 6.91 13.53 7.15
C PRO A 68 6.94 12.74 8.46
N TYR A 69 7.07 13.36 9.65
CA TYR A 69 7.28 12.56 10.87
C TYR A 69 6.56 13.06 12.13
N GLY A 70 5.92 12.11 12.83
CA GLY A 70 5.51 12.22 14.24
C GLY A 70 6.64 11.97 15.25
N ALA A 71 7.86 11.79 14.77
CA ALA A 71 9.04 11.40 15.55
C ALA A 71 10.07 12.53 15.76
N ILE A 72 9.85 13.75 15.25
CA ILE A 72 10.74 14.88 15.53
C ILE A 72 10.53 15.34 16.96
N ARG A 73 11.61 15.49 17.69
CA ARG A 73 11.60 15.74 19.13
C ARG A 73 12.28 17.05 19.46
N ARG A 74 13.25 17.46 18.64
CA ARG A 74 13.93 18.76 18.76
C ARG A 74 14.27 19.38 17.41
N ILE A 75 14.25 20.70 17.37
CA ILE A 75 14.75 21.52 16.27
C ILE A 75 15.81 22.47 16.83
N PHE A 76 16.89 22.65 16.05
CA PHE A 76 17.86 23.72 16.23
C PHE A 76 17.84 24.59 14.98
N ALA A 77 17.78 25.89 15.20
CA ALA A 77 17.74 26.92 14.18
C ALA A 77 18.90 27.88 14.46
N ILE A 78 19.91 27.87 13.60
CA ILE A 78 21.08 28.72 13.70
C ILE A 78 21.00 29.75 12.59
N THR A 79 20.93 31.02 12.98
CA THR A 79 20.79 32.14 12.04
C THR A 79 22.02 33.04 12.16
N PRO A 80 23.04 32.86 11.30
CA PRO A 80 24.16 33.79 11.20
C PRO A 80 23.79 35.00 10.34
N ALA A 81 24.33 36.20 10.66
CA ALA A 81 24.07 37.39 9.82
C ALA A 81 24.89 37.41 8.52
N ASN A 82 26.02 36.71 8.48
CA ASN A 82 26.87 36.55 7.29
C ASN A 82 26.91 35.06 6.89
N ALA A 83 26.04 34.67 5.96
CA ALA A 83 25.62 33.27 5.83
C ALA A 83 26.32 32.45 4.73
N THR A 84 27.35 32.95 4.07
CA THR A 84 28.00 32.25 2.95
C THR A 84 29.48 31.99 3.21
N GLY A 85 29.86 30.72 3.10
CA GLY A 85 31.26 30.30 3.15
C GLY A 85 31.88 30.31 4.55
N VAL A 86 31.06 30.14 5.60
CA VAL A 86 31.53 29.93 6.98
C VAL A 86 31.56 28.45 7.27
N THR A 87 32.70 27.90 7.70
CA THR A 87 32.81 26.50 8.11
C THR A 87 33.04 26.41 9.61
N ALA A 88 32.26 25.58 10.30
CA ALA A 88 32.32 25.43 11.75
C ALA A 88 32.03 23.99 12.21
N ASP A 89 32.59 23.62 13.36
CA ASP A 89 32.15 22.45 14.10
C ASP A 89 30.97 22.85 14.99
N LEU A 90 29.89 22.09 14.92
CA LEU A 90 28.67 22.33 15.68
C LEU A 90 28.46 21.20 16.69
N THR A 91 28.28 21.53 17.97
CA THR A 91 27.81 20.58 18.98
C THR A 91 26.43 21.03 19.46
N LEU A 92 25.40 20.26 19.13
CA LEU A 92 24.01 20.51 19.51
C LEU A 92 23.68 19.69 20.74
N THR A 93 23.22 20.32 21.81
CA THR A 93 23.02 19.69 23.12
C THR A 93 21.54 19.59 23.45
N TYR A 94 21.14 18.47 24.05
CA TYR A 94 19.79 18.19 24.48
C TYR A 94 19.76 17.43 25.81
N TYR A 95 18.64 17.48 26.53
CA TYR A 95 18.49 16.81 27.83
C TYR A 95 17.63 15.53 27.70
N ASP A 96 18.00 14.47 28.42
CA ASP A 96 17.33 13.15 28.39
C ASP A 96 16.76 12.74 29.77
N GLY A 97 16.70 13.67 30.73
CA GLY A 97 16.22 13.40 32.10
C GLY A 97 14.78 13.82 32.37
N ALA A 98 14.27 13.46 33.56
CA ALA A 98 12.90 13.75 34.00
C ALA A 98 12.70 15.13 34.65
N LEU A 99 13.78 15.81 35.09
CA LEU A 99 13.68 16.98 35.98
C LEU A 99 13.65 18.35 35.29
N ASN A 100 13.64 18.41 33.96
CA ASN A 100 13.45 19.64 33.18
C ASN A 100 12.42 19.40 32.06
N SER A 101 11.12 19.31 32.41
CA SER A 101 9.91 19.52 31.57
C SER A 101 9.92 19.26 30.03
N GLU A 102 10.73 18.36 29.49
CA GLU A 102 10.86 18.03 28.06
C GLU A 102 10.38 16.58 27.80
N ARG A 103 9.17 16.26 28.25
CA ARG A 103 8.63 14.89 28.33
C ARG A 103 8.62 14.20 26.95
N GLY A 104 9.28 13.06 26.85
CA GLY A 104 9.30 12.21 25.64
C GLY A 104 10.69 11.61 25.51
N ALA A 105 10.95 10.56 26.29
CA ALA A 105 12.24 9.87 26.33
C ALA A 105 12.78 9.68 24.92
N LEU A 106 13.96 10.22 24.68
CA LEU A 106 14.68 10.02 23.43
C LEU A 106 15.59 8.83 23.64
N ASP A 107 15.28 7.69 23.01
CA ASP A 107 16.23 6.59 23.00
C ASP A 107 17.48 7.03 22.20
N PRO A 108 18.63 7.26 22.87
CA PRO A 108 19.83 7.73 22.19
C PRO A 108 20.39 6.72 21.18
N ALA A 109 20.01 5.44 21.27
CA ALA A 109 20.43 4.42 20.32
C ALA A 109 19.76 4.56 18.95
N ASN A 110 18.68 5.34 18.87
CA ASN A 110 17.81 5.46 17.70
C ASN A 110 17.52 6.93 17.37
N LEU A 111 18.50 7.83 17.48
CA LEU A 111 18.35 9.23 17.07
C LEU A 111 19.08 9.51 15.76
N VAL A 112 18.40 10.15 14.82
CA VAL A 112 18.99 10.67 13.58
C VAL A 112 18.97 12.19 13.60
N LEU A 113 20.10 12.78 13.22
CA LEU A 113 20.20 14.20 12.90
C LEU A 113 19.79 14.40 11.44
N TYR A 114 18.81 15.26 11.22
CA TYR A 114 18.43 15.76 9.90
C TYR A 114 18.90 17.19 9.75
N ARG A 115 19.36 17.56 8.56
CA ARG A 115 19.67 18.95 8.19
C ARG A 115 18.86 19.38 6.97
N CYS A 116 18.41 20.62 6.98
CA CYS A 116 17.83 21.26 5.81
C CYS A 116 18.96 21.80 4.93
N ASN A 117 18.98 21.40 3.66
CA ASN A 117 19.92 21.91 2.67
C ASN A 117 19.18 22.22 1.37
N ASN A 118 19.20 23.48 0.94
CA ASN A 118 18.54 23.95 -0.30
C ASN A 118 17.08 23.49 -0.45
N GLY A 119 16.31 23.50 0.64
CA GLY A 119 14.89 23.10 0.61
C GLY A 119 14.66 21.58 0.58
N VAL A 120 15.68 20.77 0.88
CA VAL A 120 15.58 19.31 1.01
C VAL A 120 16.13 18.86 2.36
N TRP A 121 15.42 17.95 3.01
CA TRP A 121 15.89 17.30 4.22
C TRP A 121 16.89 16.19 3.88
N GLN A 122 18.03 16.20 4.54
CA GLN A 122 19.08 15.20 4.38
C GLN A 122 19.44 14.63 5.74
N SER A 123 19.56 13.31 5.86
CA SER A 123 20.40 12.72 6.91
C SER A 123 21.86 12.90 6.46
N PRO A 124 22.74 13.51 7.26
CA PRO A 124 24.16 13.57 6.92
C PRO A 124 24.72 12.13 6.80
N ASP A 125 25.12 11.70 5.60
CA ASP A 125 25.73 10.37 5.36
C ASP A 125 27.15 10.21 5.95
N ALA A 126 27.65 11.15 6.76
CA ALA A 126 28.99 11.09 7.35
C ALA A 126 29.12 11.75 8.73
N ALA A 127 29.77 11.02 9.64
CA ALA A 127 30.46 11.42 10.87
C ALA A 127 29.83 12.54 11.70
N TYR A 128 28.70 12.28 12.35
CA TYR A 128 28.42 12.95 13.61
C TYR A 128 28.73 12.01 14.78
N THR A 129 29.23 12.56 15.87
CA THR A 129 29.46 11.80 17.10
C THR A 129 28.36 12.11 18.10
N THR A 130 27.93 11.09 18.84
CA THR A 130 27.02 11.24 19.96
C THR A 130 27.80 11.15 21.27
N GLY A 131 27.43 11.95 22.25
CA GLY A 131 28.09 12.01 23.55
C GLY A 131 27.11 12.29 24.69
N ALA A 132 27.60 12.18 25.93
CA ALA A 132 26.83 12.47 27.13
C ALA A 132 27.68 13.28 28.14
N ALA A 133 27.04 14.25 28.80
CA ALA A 133 27.60 15.03 29.90
C ALA A 133 26.52 15.20 30.99
N GLY A 134 26.63 14.44 32.08
CA GLY A 134 25.59 14.38 33.10
C GLY A 134 24.26 13.89 32.52
N SER A 135 23.17 14.64 32.74
CA SER A 135 21.83 14.36 32.17
C SER A 135 21.61 14.93 30.76
N TYR A 136 22.63 15.54 30.16
CA TYR A 136 22.59 16.07 28.80
C TYR A 136 23.31 15.15 27.82
N ARG A 137 22.84 15.13 26.59
CA ARG A 137 23.41 14.45 25.43
C ARG A 137 23.76 15.47 24.35
N SER A 138 24.67 15.13 23.46
CA SER A 138 25.06 16.02 22.36
C SER A 138 25.25 15.28 21.05
N VAL A 139 25.04 15.99 19.95
CA VAL A 139 25.39 15.57 18.60
C VAL A 139 26.39 16.57 18.03
N THR A 140 27.56 16.10 17.62
CA THR A 140 28.60 16.95 17.02
C THR A 140 28.70 16.73 15.53
N LEU A 141 28.56 17.80 14.75
CA LEU A 141 28.71 17.85 13.31
C LEU A 141 29.99 18.63 12.95
N PRO A 142 31.10 17.95 12.62
CA PRO A 142 32.35 18.60 12.25
C PRO A 142 32.28 19.19 10.83
N GLY A 143 32.91 20.35 10.63
CA GLY A 143 33.10 20.97 9.32
C GLY A 143 31.82 21.36 8.59
N TYR A 144 30.75 21.73 9.30
CA TYR A 144 29.52 22.21 8.68
C TYR A 144 29.74 23.58 8.03
N THR A 145 29.40 23.69 6.75
CA THR A 145 29.41 24.97 6.03
C THR A 145 28.02 25.59 6.04
N PHE A 146 27.93 26.82 6.54
CA PHE A 146 26.74 27.66 6.41
C PHE A 146 26.69 28.27 5.01
N ASP A 147 25.65 27.91 4.26
CA ASP A 147 25.24 28.52 2.99
C ASP A 147 23.87 29.21 3.13
N GLY A 148 23.50 29.62 4.35
CA GLY A 148 22.19 30.17 4.70
C GLY A 148 21.81 29.93 6.17
N PHE A 149 20.49 29.87 6.42
CA PHE A 149 19.91 29.44 7.69
C PHE A 149 20.22 27.97 7.96
N GLY A 150 20.81 27.67 9.12
CA GLY A 150 21.06 26.30 9.56
C GLY A 150 19.84 25.75 10.30
N LEU A 151 19.03 24.91 9.64
CA LEU A 151 17.96 24.16 10.28
C LEU A 151 18.37 22.71 10.50
N PHE A 152 18.25 22.26 11.75
CA PHE A 152 18.56 20.89 12.16
C PHE A 152 17.39 20.31 12.95
N ALA A 153 17.11 19.03 12.77
CA ALA A 153 16.11 18.31 13.54
C ALA A 153 16.69 17.02 14.11
N LEU A 154 16.34 16.71 15.36
CA LEU A 154 16.59 15.41 15.99
C LEU A 154 15.26 14.67 16.12
N GLY A 155 15.22 13.45 15.61
CA GLY A 155 14.07 12.56 15.72
C GLY A 155 14.48 11.09 15.67
N ALA A 156 13.50 10.21 15.89
CA ALA A 156 13.73 8.79 15.61
C ALA A 156 13.92 8.58 14.09
N PRO A 157 14.74 7.61 13.64
CA PRO A 157 14.76 7.23 12.24
C PRO A 157 13.35 6.80 11.84
N PRO A 158 12.93 7.05 10.59
CA PRO A 158 11.73 6.43 10.09
C PRO A 158 11.80 4.92 10.23
N SER A 159 10.68 4.32 10.61
CA SER A 159 10.52 2.88 10.55
C SER A 159 10.71 2.35 9.14
N ARG A 160 11.39 1.20 9.03
CA ARG A 160 11.49 0.40 7.80
C ARG A 160 10.48 -0.76 7.78
N ASN A 161 9.55 -0.79 8.72
CA ASN A 161 8.56 -1.85 8.81
C ASN A 161 7.43 -1.63 7.79
N ALA A 162 7.55 -2.30 6.64
CA ALA A 162 6.51 -2.36 5.62
C ALA A 162 5.64 -3.63 5.73
N ASP A 163 5.61 -4.32 6.86
CA ASP A 163 4.83 -5.57 7.00
C ASP A 163 3.34 -5.30 7.24
N LEU A 164 2.51 -6.21 6.75
CA LEU A 164 1.13 -6.39 7.20
C LEU A 164 1.10 -7.39 8.38
N ILE A 165 0.23 -7.14 9.36
CA ILE A 165 -0.13 -8.13 10.39
C ILE A 165 -1.38 -8.93 10.02
N ASP A 166 -2.18 -8.45 9.08
CA ASP A 166 -3.33 -9.18 8.55
C ASP A 166 -3.67 -8.74 7.12
N LEU A 167 -4.26 -9.64 6.34
CA LEU A 167 -4.83 -9.37 5.02
C LEU A 167 -6.06 -10.25 4.81
N VAL A 168 -7.23 -9.63 4.85
CA VAL A 168 -8.51 -10.33 4.71
C VAL A 168 -9.18 -9.93 3.40
N LEU A 169 -9.70 -10.92 2.67
CA LEU A 169 -10.61 -10.68 1.56
C LEU A 169 -12.06 -10.89 2.02
N ASN A 170 -13.00 -10.09 1.51
CA ASN A 170 -14.42 -10.28 1.73
C ASN A 170 -15.15 -10.41 0.38
N GLY A 171 -15.82 -11.54 0.16
CA GLY A 171 -16.61 -11.85 -1.03
C GLY A 171 -18.08 -11.96 -0.69
N ALA A 172 -18.72 -10.80 -0.42
CA ALA A 172 -20.13 -10.62 -0.08
C ALA A 172 -20.71 -11.60 0.96
N THR A 173 -21.02 -12.83 0.55
CA THR A 173 -21.67 -13.87 1.35
C THR A 173 -20.67 -14.68 2.19
N VAL A 174 -19.41 -14.79 1.76
CA VAL A 174 -18.37 -15.59 2.44
C VAL A 174 -17.02 -14.86 2.37
N THR A 175 -16.27 -14.91 3.46
CA THR A 175 -14.86 -14.46 3.52
C THR A 175 -13.96 -15.52 2.90
N PRO A 176 -13.32 -15.28 1.75
CA PRO A 176 -12.42 -16.24 1.13
C PRO A 176 -11.18 -16.43 2.02
N VAL A 177 -10.80 -17.68 2.24
CA VAL A 177 -9.61 -18.02 3.05
C VAL A 177 -8.38 -18.00 2.16
N LEU A 178 -7.34 -17.29 2.57
CA LEU A 178 -6.07 -17.27 1.87
C LEU A 178 -5.33 -18.60 2.08
N THR A 179 -4.69 -19.08 1.01
CA THR A 179 -3.79 -20.24 1.02
C THR A 179 -2.41 -19.81 0.51
N PRO A 180 -1.35 -19.94 1.33
CA PRO A 180 -1.36 -20.39 2.73
C PRO A 180 -2.11 -19.41 3.65
N ALA A 181 -2.39 -19.81 4.89
CA ALA A 181 -2.94 -18.88 5.90
C ALA A 181 -2.01 -17.67 6.05
N PHE A 182 -2.60 -16.49 6.31
CA PHE A 182 -1.84 -15.24 6.31
C PHE A 182 -0.66 -15.29 7.31
N ALA A 183 0.52 -14.94 6.82
CA ALA A 183 1.72 -14.75 7.62
C ALA A 183 2.49 -13.54 7.09
N PRO A 184 2.98 -12.61 7.93
CA PRO A 184 3.62 -11.37 7.49
C PRO A 184 4.78 -11.55 6.49
N ALA A 185 5.50 -12.67 6.58
CA ALA A 185 6.64 -13.01 5.75
C ALA A 185 6.28 -13.76 4.45
N VAL A 186 5.00 -14.06 4.21
CA VAL A 186 4.51 -14.67 2.96
C VAL A 186 3.90 -13.58 2.09
N PHE A 187 4.36 -13.51 0.84
CA PHE A 187 4.01 -12.44 -0.09
C PHE A 187 3.12 -12.90 -1.25
N GLU A 188 2.88 -14.20 -1.39
CA GLU A 188 2.04 -14.77 -2.43
C GLU A 188 0.97 -15.65 -1.82
N TYR A 189 -0.27 -15.38 -2.18
CA TYR A 189 -1.44 -16.09 -1.72
C TYR A 189 -2.35 -16.45 -2.88
N THR A 190 -3.13 -17.49 -2.66
CA THR A 190 -4.20 -17.91 -3.56
C THR A 190 -5.49 -18.07 -2.79
N THR A 191 -6.62 -17.85 -3.44
CA THR A 191 -7.93 -18.24 -2.92
C THR A 191 -8.89 -18.46 -4.08
N THR A 192 -9.95 -19.22 -3.84
CA THR A 192 -11.02 -19.46 -4.81
C THR A 192 -12.33 -18.98 -4.22
N VAL A 193 -13.10 -18.24 -5.01
CA VAL A 193 -14.44 -17.76 -4.64
C VAL A 193 -15.51 -18.54 -5.39
N ALA A 194 -16.76 -18.43 -4.95
CA ALA A 194 -17.88 -19.00 -5.69
C ALA A 194 -18.11 -18.27 -7.03
N ALA A 195 -18.71 -18.95 -8.01
CA ALA A 195 -18.90 -18.43 -9.35
C ALA A 195 -19.74 -17.14 -9.40
N ASP A 196 -20.64 -16.95 -8.44
CA ASP A 196 -21.54 -15.79 -8.29
C ASP A 196 -20.92 -14.62 -7.52
N VAL A 197 -19.67 -14.73 -7.07
CA VAL A 197 -18.94 -13.62 -6.45
C VAL A 197 -18.28 -12.77 -7.54
N PHE A 198 -18.96 -11.68 -7.90
CA PHE A 198 -18.47 -10.77 -8.94
C PHE A 198 -17.39 -9.81 -8.47
N THR A 199 -17.38 -9.51 -7.17
CA THR A 199 -16.48 -8.52 -6.57
C THR A 199 -15.98 -8.98 -5.22
N VAL A 200 -14.78 -8.54 -4.86
CA VAL A 200 -14.23 -8.66 -3.50
C VAL A 200 -13.70 -7.33 -3.00
N THR A 201 -13.54 -7.17 -1.69
CA THR A 201 -12.76 -6.08 -1.10
C THR A 201 -11.58 -6.67 -0.34
N ALA A 202 -10.44 -5.97 -0.31
CA ALA A 202 -9.29 -6.33 0.51
C ALA A 202 -9.19 -5.41 1.73
N THR A 203 -8.96 -5.99 2.91
CA THR A 203 -8.78 -5.27 4.18
C THR A 203 -7.38 -5.56 4.72
N PRO A 204 -6.37 -4.76 4.33
CA PRO A 204 -5.02 -4.90 4.86
C PRO A 204 -4.89 -4.25 6.23
N THR A 205 -4.15 -4.86 7.15
CA THR A 205 -3.82 -4.28 8.46
C THR A 205 -2.30 -4.14 8.59
N LEU A 206 -1.82 -2.90 8.69
CA LEU A 206 -0.42 -2.57 8.85
C LEU A 206 0.14 -3.04 10.20
N SER A 207 1.35 -3.56 10.18
CA SER A 207 2.15 -3.80 11.40
C SER A 207 2.58 -2.50 12.06
N ASP A 208 2.97 -1.53 11.23
CA ASP A 208 3.35 -0.19 11.65
C ASP A 208 2.26 0.82 11.27
N THR A 209 1.66 1.47 12.26
CA THR A 209 0.59 2.46 12.06
C THR A 209 1.06 3.73 11.35
N THR A 210 2.37 3.95 11.23
CA THR A 210 2.96 5.09 10.51
C THR A 210 3.24 4.79 9.04
N ALA A 211 3.16 3.51 8.62
CA ALA A 211 3.26 3.11 7.23
C ALA A 211 2.00 3.49 6.42
N SER A 212 2.10 3.40 5.10
CA SER A 212 0.99 3.63 4.16
C SER A 212 0.72 2.38 3.33
N VAL A 213 -0.55 2.14 2.97
CA VAL A 213 -0.96 0.96 2.19
C VAL A 213 -1.84 1.34 1.01
N TRP A 214 -1.63 0.63 -0.10
CA TRP A 214 -2.40 0.73 -1.33
C TRP A 214 -2.89 -0.64 -1.76
N VAL A 215 -4.12 -0.73 -2.26
CA VAL A 215 -4.67 -1.92 -2.89
C VAL A 215 -4.92 -1.58 -4.36
N ASN A 216 -4.30 -2.33 -5.27
CA ASN A 216 -4.29 -2.08 -6.71
C ASN A 216 -3.93 -0.62 -7.07
N GLY A 217 -2.95 -0.05 -6.36
CA GLY A 217 -2.49 1.33 -6.53
C GLY A 217 -3.40 2.41 -5.94
N VAL A 218 -4.53 2.05 -5.34
CA VAL A 218 -5.45 2.99 -4.67
C VAL A 218 -5.14 3.03 -3.17
N PRO A 219 -4.95 4.20 -2.55
CA PRO A 219 -4.65 4.29 -1.12
C PRO A 219 -5.81 3.78 -0.27
N VAL A 220 -5.50 3.03 0.78
CA VAL A 220 -6.49 2.47 1.73
C VAL A 220 -6.06 2.78 3.16
N THR A 221 -7.02 3.01 4.06
CA THR A 221 -6.75 3.13 5.49
C THR A 221 -6.54 1.74 6.10
N SER A 222 -5.47 1.55 6.87
CA SER A 222 -5.20 0.28 7.57
C SER A 222 -6.41 -0.19 8.38
N GLY A 223 -6.73 -1.48 8.28
CA GLY A 223 -7.87 -2.12 8.93
C GLY A 223 -9.23 -1.77 8.30
N SER A 224 -9.26 -1.00 7.22
CA SER A 224 -10.48 -0.67 6.48
C SER A 224 -10.52 -1.36 5.11
N PRO A 225 -11.71 -1.75 4.61
CA PRO A 225 -11.81 -2.37 3.29
C PRO A 225 -11.46 -1.38 2.18
N SER A 226 -10.84 -1.89 1.13
CA SER A 226 -10.70 -1.19 -0.15
C SER A 226 -12.07 -0.92 -0.79
N GLY A 227 -12.06 -0.17 -1.90
CA GLY A 227 -13.19 -0.23 -2.84
C GLY A 227 -13.40 -1.64 -3.41
N PRO A 228 -14.56 -1.92 -4.03
CA PRO A 228 -14.82 -3.19 -4.69
C PRO A 228 -13.82 -3.42 -5.82
N ILE A 229 -13.36 -4.66 -5.94
CA ILE A 229 -12.45 -5.15 -6.97
C ILE A 229 -13.22 -6.17 -7.80
N ASP A 230 -13.43 -5.85 -9.08
CA ASP A 230 -14.11 -6.73 -10.01
C ASP A 230 -13.28 -7.98 -10.28
N LEU A 231 -13.94 -9.13 -10.26
CA LEU A 231 -13.35 -10.40 -10.63
C LEU A 231 -13.75 -10.76 -12.06
N ALA A 232 -12.80 -11.28 -12.83
CA ALA A 232 -13.09 -11.99 -14.07
C ALA A 232 -13.24 -13.49 -13.78
N ILE A 233 -13.82 -14.24 -14.72
CA ILE A 233 -13.70 -15.71 -14.67
C ILE A 233 -12.23 -16.06 -14.85
N GLY A 234 -11.76 -17.02 -14.06
CA GLY A 234 -10.35 -17.37 -13.96
C GLY A 234 -9.64 -16.56 -12.88
N ALA A 235 -8.34 -16.34 -13.07
CA ALA A 235 -7.49 -15.68 -12.09
C ALA A 235 -7.56 -14.15 -12.22
N THR A 236 -7.81 -13.48 -11.09
CA THR A 236 -7.66 -12.03 -10.93
C THR A 236 -6.58 -11.77 -9.88
N ILE A 237 -5.58 -10.95 -10.22
CA ILE A 237 -4.47 -10.64 -9.31
C ILE A 237 -4.80 -9.36 -8.55
N ILE A 238 -4.74 -9.44 -7.23
CA ILE A 238 -4.86 -8.29 -6.32
C ILE A 238 -3.50 -8.01 -5.72
N THR A 239 -3.04 -6.77 -5.85
CA THR A 239 -1.76 -6.31 -5.31
C THR A 239 -2.00 -5.38 -4.13
N THR A 240 -1.36 -5.65 -3.00
CA THR A 240 -1.37 -4.79 -1.83
C THR A 240 0.05 -4.34 -1.53
N THR A 241 0.34 -3.06 -1.77
CA THR A 241 1.68 -2.49 -1.55
C THR A 241 1.67 -1.69 -0.27
N VAL A 242 2.63 -1.98 0.61
CA VAL A 242 2.92 -1.24 1.82
C VAL A 242 4.21 -0.47 1.61
N THR A 243 4.21 0.81 1.97
CA THR A 243 5.42 1.63 2.06
C THR A 243 5.62 1.99 3.52
N ALA A 244 6.79 1.67 4.09
CA ALA A 244 7.13 2.01 5.46
C ALA A 244 7.21 3.53 5.65
N GLU A 245 7.36 3.96 6.90
CA GLU A 245 7.49 5.38 7.27
C GLU A 245 8.66 6.07 6.54
N ASP A 246 9.72 5.33 6.20
CA ASP A 246 10.90 5.86 5.51
C ASP A 246 10.65 6.29 4.05
N GLY A 247 9.50 5.94 3.47
CA GLY A 247 9.15 6.23 2.09
C GLY A 247 9.97 5.47 1.04
N LEU A 248 10.85 4.55 1.47
CA LEU A 248 11.79 3.82 0.61
C LEU A 248 11.57 2.31 0.69
N THR A 249 11.38 1.80 1.90
CA THR A 249 11.16 0.38 2.15
C THR A 249 9.72 0.04 1.76
N THR A 250 9.58 -0.83 0.76
CA THR A 250 8.29 -1.29 0.27
C THR A 250 8.17 -2.80 0.36
N ARG A 251 6.95 -3.28 0.56
CA ARG A 251 6.59 -4.70 0.45
C ARG A 251 5.29 -4.84 -0.32
N THR A 252 5.19 -5.88 -1.14
CA THR A 252 3.99 -6.16 -1.93
C THR A 252 3.49 -7.55 -1.61
N TYR A 253 2.24 -7.62 -1.17
CA TYR A 253 1.48 -8.84 -0.96
C TYR A 253 0.56 -9.07 -2.17
N THR A 254 0.67 -10.24 -2.78
CA THR A 254 -0.08 -10.59 -3.99
C THR A 254 -1.07 -11.70 -3.66
N VAL A 255 -2.35 -11.47 -3.99
CA VAL A 255 -3.39 -12.48 -3.86
C VAL A 255 -3.95 -12.78 -5.24
N THR A 256 -3.80 -14.03 -5.68
CA THR A 256 -4.44 -14.54 -6.88
C THR A 256 -5.80 -15.12 -6.50
N VAL A 257 -6.86 -14.40 -6.84
CA VAL A 257 -8.25 -14.82 -6.61
C VAL A 257 -8.75 -15.54 -7.85
N THR A 258 -9.17 -16.80 -7.72
CA THR A 258 -9.75 -17.57 -8.83
C THR A 258 -11.27 -17.60 -8.69
N ARG A 259 -11.98 -17.15 -9.73
CA ARG A 259 -13.43 -17.34 -9.85
C ARG A 259 -13.71 -18.40 -10.93
N PRO A 260 -14.31 -19.55 -10.59
CA PRO A 260 -14.67 -20.56 -11.59
C PRO A 260 -15.83 -20.07 -12.48
N PRO A 261 -15.94 -20.59 -13.71
CA PRO A 261 -17.18 -20.44 -14.48
C PRO A 261 -18.31 -21.23 -13.83
N ASN A 262 -19.55 -20.87 -14.17
CA ASN A 262 -20.72 -21.68 -13.83
C ASN A 262 -21.17 -22.54 -15.01
N CYS A 263 -20.85 -22.09 -16.23
CA CYS A 263 -21.22 -22.72 -17.49
C CYS A 263 -20.02 -22.79 -18.43
N MET A 264 -19.78 -23.95 -19.03
CA MET A 264 -18.84 -24.11 -20.13
C MET A 264 -19.46 -24.88 -21.28
N ALA A 265 -19.03 -24.60 -22.51
CA ALA A 265 -19.43 -25.37 -23.67
C ALA A 265 -18.35 -25.39 -24.77
N THR A 266 -18.37 -26.42 -25.61
CA THR A 266 -17.42 -26.60 -26.73
C THR A 266 -18.09 -27.37 -27.88
N PRO A 267 -17.78 -27.07 -29.15
CA PRO A 267 -18.10 -27.95 -30.27
C PRO A 267 -17.22 -29.21 -30.28
N ASP A 268 -17.75 -30.33 -30.82
CA ASP A 268 -17.19 -31.67 -31.14
C ASP A 268 -15.83 -32.10 -30.57
N ASP A 269 -14.77 -31.32 -30.77
CA ASP A 269 -13.38 -31.67 -30.48
C ASP A 269 -12.89 -31.31 -29.07
N GLY A 270 -13.61 -30.44 -28.34
CA GLY A 270 -13.15 -29.94 -27.04
C GLY A 270 -12.00 -28.93 -27.12
N ALA A 271 -11.58 -28.53 -28.32
CA ALA A 271 -10.42 -27.66 -28.54
C ALA A 271 -10.74 -26.18 -28.34
N THR A 272 -12.01 -25.78 -28.52
CA THR A 272 -12.49 -24.40 -28.29
C THR A 272 -13.56 -24.39 -27.19
N ALA A 273 -13.12 -24.32 -25.95
CA ALA A 273 -14.02 -24.21 -24.81
C ALA A 273 -14.36 -22.73 -24.50
N PHE A 274 -15.66 -22.44 -24.47
CA PHE A 274 -16.22 -21.18 -24.02
C PHE A 274 -16.61 -21.31 -22.55
N ALA A 275 -16.34 -20.28 -21.75
CA ALA A 275 -16.61 -20.27 -20.32
C ALA A 275 -17.34 -18.97 -19.95
N SER A 276 -18.44 -19.08 -19.21
CA SER A 276 -19.22 -17.96 -18.72
C SER A 276 -19.82 -18.25 -17.34
N TYR A 277 -20.33 -17.21 -16.69
CA TYR A 277 -21.22 -17.34 -15.55
C TYR A 277 -22.65 -17.73 -15.99
N ASP A 278 -23.03 -17.35 -17.20
CA ASP A 278 -24.37 -17.54 -17.76
C ASP A 278 -24.34 -18.46 -19.01
N ALA A 279 -25.49 -18.65 -19.63
CA ALA A 279 -25.65 -19.50 -20.80
C ALA A 279 -24.99 -18.99 -22.09
N SER A 280 -24.35 -17.82 -22.08
CA SER A 280 -23.70 -17.28 -23.29
C SER A 280 -22.60 -18.18 -23.83
N ALA A 281 -21.92 -18.96 -22.98
CA ALA A 281 -20.94 -19.96 -23.40
C ALA A 281 -21.55 -21.01 -24.34
N VAL A 282 -22.78 -21.45 -24.06
CA VAL A 282 -23.50 -22.44 -24.88
C VAL A 282 -23.87 -21.84 -26.24
N GLN A 283 -24.34 -20.59 -26.25
CA GLN A 283 -24.64 -19.91 -27.50
C GLN A 283 -23.38 -19.71 -28.36
N GLN A 284 -22.26 -19.31 -27.75
CA GLN A 284 -20.99 -19.15 -28.47
C GLN A 284 -20.52 -20.46 -29.09
N ALA A 285 -20.60 -21.56 -28.35
CA ALA A 285 -20.28 -22.88 -28.87
C ALA A 285 -21.19 -23.28 -30.04
N ALA A 286 -22.50 -23.04 -29.94
CA ALA A 286 -23.46 -23.34 -31.01
C ALA A 286 -23.27 -22.47 -32.26
N ASP A 287 -22.84 -21.22 -32.10
CA ASP A 287 -22.59 -20.29 -33.21
C ASP A 287 -21.37 -20.72 -34.06
N VAL A 288 -20.35 -21.34 -33.44
CA VAL A 288 -19.12 -21.79 -34.13
C VAL A 288 -19.15 -23.25 -34.55
N ALA A 289 -20.07 -24.04 -33.99
CA ALA A 289 -20.20 -25.47 -34.31
C ALA A 289 -20.55 -25.67 -35.80
N PRO A 290 -19.97 -26.65 -36.51
CA PRO A 290 -20.42 -26.99 -37.86
C PRO A 290 -21.77 -27.72 -37.84
N ALA A 291 -22.50 -27.69 -38.96
CA ALA A 291 -23.75 -28.43 -39.08
C ALA A 291 -23.52 -29.95 -38.88
N GLY A 292 -24.30 -30.55 -37.99
CA GLY A 292 -24.19 -31.95 -37.56
C GLY A 292 -23.36 -32.16 -36.30
N ALA A 293 -22.70 -31.12 -35.78
CA ALA A 293 -21.85 -31.21 -34.61
C ALA A 293 -22.61 -31.36 -33.29
N THR A 294 -21.88 -31.81 -32.28
CA THR A 294 -22.27 -31.85 -30.87
C THR A 294 -21.70 -30.64 -30.14
N VAL A 295 -22.58 -29.82 -29.58
CA VAL A 295 -22.27 -28.81 -28.57
C VAL A 295 -22.29 -29.51 -27.22
N LYS A 296 -21.10 -29.74 -26.67
CA LYS A 296 -20.90 -30.36 -25.36
C LYS A 296 -21.01 -29.28 -24.29
N VAL A 297 -21.78 -29.52 -23.23
CA VAL A 297 -22.09 -28.53 -22.18
C VAL A 297 -21.77 -29.09 -20.80
N ALA A 298 -21.23 -28.24 -19.94
CA ALA A 298 -20.89 -28.55 -18.56
C ALA A 298 -21.41 -27.44 -17.62
N GLY A 299 -21.89 -27.86 -16.44
CA GLY A 299 -22.31 -26.96 -15.37
C GLY A 299 -23.75 -26.45 -15.48
N ASP A 300 -24.00 -25.32 -14.83
CA ASP A 300 -25.31 -24.68 -14.72
C ASP A 300 -25.35 -23.41 -15.56
N CYS A 301 -25.92 -23.53 -16.75
CA CYS A 301 -25.97 -22.50 -17.77
C CYS A 301 -27.28 -21.73 -17.68
N ARG A 302 -27.23 -20.64 -16.89
CA ARG A 302 -28.41 -19.83 -16.54
C ARG A 302 -28.60 -18.60 -17.41
N GLY A 303 -29.83 -18.11 -17.45
CA GLY A 303 -30.18 -16.85 -18.08
C GLY A 303 -30.54 -16.98 -19.56
N VAL A 304 -30.85 -15.83 -20.16
CA VAL A 304 -31.33 -15.70 -21.54
C VAL A 304 -30.56 -14.61 -22.27
N GLN A 305 -30.50 -14.72 -23.59
CA GLN A 305 -30.03 -13.67 -24.49
C GLN A 305 -31.14 -13.25 -25.44
N THR A 306 -31.16 -11.98 -25.82
CA THR A 306 -32.09 -11.49 -26.84
C THR A 306 -31.50 -11.72 -28.23
N ARG A 307 -32.11 -12.61 -29.03
CA ARG A 307 -31.74 -12.82 -30.44
C ARG A 307 -33.00 -12.88 -31.29
N GLY A 308 -32.99 -12.14 -32.41
CA GLY A 308 -34.14 -12.07 -33.31
C GLY A 308 -35.40 -11.45 -32.69
N GLY A 309 -35.25 -10.59 -31.67
CA GLY A 309 -36.36 -9.92 -30.98
C GLY A 309 -36.97 -10.70 -29.81
N GLU A 310 -36.52 -11.93 -29.58
CA GLU A 310 -37.04 -12.82 -28.53
C GLU A 310 -35.95 -13.19 -27.53
N THR A 311 -36.33 -13.51 -26.29
CA THR A 311 -35.42 -13.96 -25.23
C THR A 311 -35.37 -15.48 -25.14
N GLN A 312 -34.14 -16.02 -25.21
CA GLN A 312 -33.91 -17.46 -25.05
C GLN A 312 -32.52 -17.77 -24.52
N THR A 313 -32.36 -18.90 -23.83
CA THR A 313 -31.05 -19.41 -23.36
C THR A 313 -30.18 -19.83 -24.54
N LEU A 314 -30.75 -20.50 -25.55
CA LEU A 314 -30.02 -20.98 -26.73
C LEU A 314 -30.86 -20.85 -28.01
N THR A 315 -30.26 -20.28 -29.06
CA THR A 315 -30.79 -20.20 -30.42
C THR A 315 -30.01 -21.15 -31.34
N ILE A 316 -30.73 -21.98 -32.11
CA ILE A 316 -30.14 -22.98 -33.02
C ILE A 316 -30.70 -22.76 -34.43
N SER A 317 -29.81 -22.42 -35.37
CA SER A 317 -30.16 -22.17 -36.78
C SER A 317 -29.65 -23.22 -37.77
N GLN A 318 -28.96 -24.24 -37.27
CA GLN A 318 -28.42 -25.35 -38.06
C GLN A 318 -28.59 -26.68 -37.31
N THR A 319 -28.43 -27.81 -38.00
CA THR A 319 -28.54 -29.12 -37.37
C THR A 319 -27.47 -29.29 -36.30
N LEU A 320 -27.84 -29.51 -35.04
CA LEU A 320 -26.89 -29.71 -33.93
C LEU A 320 -27.39 -30.75 -32.93
N THR A 321 -26.46 -31.38 -32.22
CA THR A 321 -26.73 -32.07 -30.96
C THR A 321 -26.26 -31.18 -29.81
N VAL A 322 -27.07 -31.01 -28.77
CA VAL A 322 -26.67 -30.33 -27.53
C VAL A 322 -26.66 -31.38 -26.43
N GLU A 323 -25.48 -31.66 -25.89
CA GLU A 323 -25.28 -32.76 -24.95
C GLU A 323 -24.63 -32.25 -23.65
N GLY A 324 -25.28 -32.53 -22.53
CA GLY A 324 -24.73 -32.28 -21.19
C GLY A 324 -23.95 -33.47 -20.62
N GLY A 325 -23.57 -33.38 -19.35
CA GLY A 325 -22.87 -34.44 -18.64
C GLY A 325 -21.35 -34.32 -18.67
N TYR A 326 -20.80 -33.22 -19.18
CA TYR A 326 -19.35 -33.01 -19.23
C TYR A 326 -18.84 -32.29 -17.98
N SER A 327 -17.55 -32.45 -17.69
CA SER A 327 -16.87 -31.67 -16.64
C SER A 327 -16.10 -30.51 -17.27
N PHE A 328 -15.72 -29.52 -16.47
CA PHE A 328 -14.93 -28.37 -16.94
C PHE A 328 -13.52 -28.74 -17.46
N THR A 329 -13.06 -29.96 -17.20
CA THR A 329 -11.71 -30.42 -17.56
C THR A 329 -11.70 -31.64 -18.48
N ASP A 330 -12.85 -32.28 -18.72
CA ASP A 330 -12.97 -33.48 -19.54
C ASP A 330 -14.23 -33.43 -20.41
N TRP A 331 -13.99 -33.34 -21.72
CA TRP A 331 -14.98 -33.27 -22.79
C TRP A 331 -15.08 -34.56 -23.61
N THR A 332 -14.39 -35.63 -23.17
CA THR A 332 -14.28 -36.88 -23.94
C THR A 332 -15.47 -37.81 -23.69
N VAL A 333 -15.96 -37.87 -22.46
CA VAL A 333 -17.05 -38.77 -22.04
C VAL A 333 -18.10 -37.97 -21.25
N SER A 334 -19.38 -38.20 -21.56
CA SER A 334 -20.51 -37.65 -20.82
C SER A 334 -20.86 -38.55 -19.62
N TYR A 335 -20.95 -37.94 -18.44
CA TYR A 335 -21.31 -38.55 -17.15
C TYR A 335 -22.50 -37.81 -16.51
N PRO A 336 -23.72 -37.89 -17.08
CA PRO A 336 -24.86 -37.05 -16.66
C PRO A 336 -25.29 -37.22 -15.20
N ILE A 337 -24.96 -38.35 -14.56
CA ILE A 337 -25.28 -38.59 -13.14
C ILE A 337 -24.34 -37.81 -12.22
N THR A 338 -23.03 -37.79 -12.51
CA THR A 338 -22.02 -37.16 -11.65
C THR A 338 -21.68 -35.74 -12.09
N GLN A 339 -22.05 -35.36 -13.32
CA GLN A 339 -21.88 -34.03 -13.90
C GLN A 339 -23.24 -33.51 -14.40
N PRO A 340 -24.22 -33.30 -13.50
CA PRO A 340 -25.52 -32.78 -13.91
C PRO A 340 -25.33 -31.44 -14.64
N THR A 341 -25.98 -31.32 -15.79
CA THR A 341 -25.89 -30.12 -16.64
C THR A 341 -27.28 -29.53 -16.81
N THR A 342 -27.40 -28.22 -16.61
CA THR A 342 -28.69 -27.51 -16.68
C THR A 342 -28.61 -26.35 -17.67
N LEU A 343 -29.62 -26.24 -18.52
CA LEU A 343 -29.94 -25.00 -19.24
C LEU A 343 -31.18 -24.39 -18.58
N ASP A 344 -31.00 -23.26 -17.89
CA ASP A 344 -32.07 -22.62 -17.13
C ASP A 344 -32.34 -21.21 -17.64
N ALA A 345 -33.53 -20.99 -18.19
CA ALA A 345 -33.96 -19.66 -18.66
C ALA A 345 -34.35 -18.71 -17.52
N GLN A 346 -34.46 -19.20 -16.28
CA GLN A 346 -34.81 -18.43 -15.08
C GLN A 346 -36.09 -17.63 -15.24
N SER A 347 -37.10 -18.22 -15.90
CA SER A 347 -38.38 -17.57 -16.26
C SER A 347 -38.23 -16.34 -17.17
N GLY A 348 -37.06 -16.15 -17.78
CA GLY A 348 -36.74 -15.00 -18.64
C GLY A 348 -37.11 -15.20 -20.12
N GLY A 349 -37.59 -16.37 -20.53
CA GLY A 349 -37.91 -16.64 -21.93
C GLY A 349 -38.09 -18.12 -22.25
N ARG A 350 -37.48 -18.59 -23.33
CA ARG A 350 -37.45 -20.00 -23.73
C ARG A 350 -36.08 -20.60 -23.46
N VAL A 351 -36.01 -21.88 -23.14
CA VAL A 351 -34.70 -22.55 -22.99
C VAL A 351 -34.04 -22.70 -24.37
N ILE A 352 -34.71 -23.32 -25.33
CA ILE A 352 -34.18 -23.50 -26.69
C ILE A 352 -35.17 -22.96 -27.71
N TYR A 353 -34.68 -22.15 -28.65
CA TYR A 353 -35.38 -21.77 -29.87
C TYR A 353 -34.60 -22.31 -31.07
N ALA A 354 -35.21 -23.23 -31.82
CA ALA A 354 -34.57 -23.89 -32.96
C ALA A 354 -35.35 -23.65 -34.26
N THR A 355 -34.65 -23.21 -35.31
CA THR A 355 -35.18 -23.13 -36.68
C THR A 355 -34.62 -24.22 -37.60
N ALA A 356 -33.80 -25.12 -37.03
CA ALA A 356 -33.24 -26.30 -37.67
C ALA A 356 -33.35 -27.50 -36.70
N PRO A 357 -33.18 -28.76 -37.18
CA PRO A 357 -33.25 -29.93 -36.31
C PRO A 357 -32.25 -29.87 -35.15
N VAL A 358 -32.72 -30.14 -33.94
CA VAL A 358 -31.85 -30.24 -32.75
C VAL A 358 -32.09 -31.56 -32.03
N THR A 359 -31.01 -32.23 -31.64
CA THR A 359 -31.04 -33.33 -30.67
C THR A 359 -30.58 -32.79 -29.32
N VAL A 360 -31.31 -33.10 -28.25
CA VAL A 360 -30.92 -32.70 -26.88
C VAL A 360 -30.72 -33.97 -26.05
N ALA A 361 -29.59 -34.08 -25.38
CA ALA A 361 -29.23 -35.24 -24.58
C ALA A 361 -28.54 -34.84 -23.27
N ASN A 362 -28.67 -35.68 -22.24
CA ASN A 362 -27.86 -35.62 -21.01
C ASN A 362 -27.86 -34.26 -20.27
N LEU A 363 -28.93 -33.47 -20.42
CA LEU A 363 -29.09 -32.18 -19.75
C LEU A 363 -30.53 -31.97 -19.25
N THR A 364 -30.67 -31.12 -18.25
CA THR A 364 -31.94 -30.65 -17.72
C THR A 364 -32.29 -29.31 -18.34
N MET A 365 -33.50 -29.16 -18.88
CA MET A 365 -34.02 -27.88 -19.35
C MET A 365 -35.02 -27.35 -18.32
N GLN A 366 -34.82 -26.11 -17.88
CA GLN A 366 -35.65 -25.45 -16.88
C GLN A 366 -36.01 -24.03 -17.32
N ASN A 367 -37.21 -23.59 -16.97
CA ASN A 367 -37.67 -22.22 -17.16
C ASN A 367 -38.61 -21.82 -16.02
#